data_AF-A0A933TGM1-F1
#
_entry.id   AF-A0A933TGM1-F1
#
_cell.length_a   1.000
_cell.length_b   1.000
_cell.length_c   1.000
_cell.angle_alpha   90.00
_cell.angle_beta   90.00
_cell.angle_gamma   90.00
#
_symmetry.space_group_name_H-M   'P 1'
#
loop_
_entity.id
_entity.type
_entity.pdbx_description
1 polymer ?
#
loop_
_entity_poly.entity_id
_entity_poly.type
_entity_poly.pdbx_seq_one_letter_code
_entity_poly.pdbx_strand_id
1 'polypeptide(L)'
;MATTAASALYDSVADRFAPQYDITSLLTNVNREHAEEELDAAAIREAWRGHVRRDKGGACRCELSAYIHIPFCRRKCAYCCYYSVPLEESRWLSRYLAALGEQLEYFAPAFAGRRF
;
A
#
# COMPACT_ATOMS: atom_id res chain seq x y z
N MET A 1 9.31 -5.67 -31.71
CA MET A 1 7.88 -5.81 -32.02
C MET A 1 7.25 -6.94 -31.19
N ALA A 2 7.28 -6.85 -29.86
CA ALA A 2 6.73 -7.88 -28.94
C ALA A 2 6.07 -7.27 -27.69
N THR A 3 5.56 -6.05 -27.80
CA THR A 3 5.02 -5.26 -26.68
C THR A 3 3.50 -5.13 -26.68
N THR A 4 2.83 -5.47 -27.79
CA THR A 4 1.37 -5.24 -27.94
C THR A 4 0.51 -6.34 -27.29
N ALA A 5 0.99 -7.59 -27.23
CA ALA A 5 0.19 -8.72 -26.74
C ALA A 5 0.06 -8.77 -25.21
N ALA A 6 1.10 -8.32 -24.48
CA ALA A 6 1.09 -8.29 -23.02
C ALA A 6 0.17 -7.19 -22.47
N SER A 7 0.09 -6.04 -23.15
CA SER A 7 -0.85 -4.96 -22.83
C SER A 7 -2.30 -5.42 -23.01
N ALA A 8 -2.62 -6.00 -24.17
CA ALA A 8 -3.99 -6.46 -24.45
C ALA A 8 -4.48 -7.54 -23.48
N LEU A 9 -3.58 -8.43 -23.03
CA LEU A 9 -3.91 -9.43 -22.02
C LEU A 9 -4.15 -8.78 -20.64
N TYR A 10 -3.31 -7.81 -20.26
CA TYR A 10 -3.49 -7.03 -19.03
C TYR A 10 -4.81 -6.26 -19.04
N ASP A 11 -5.13 -5.57 -20.13
CA ASP A 11 -6.36 -4.80 -20.31
C ASP A 11 -7.60 -5.72 -20.23
N SER A 12 -7.55 -6.91 -20.85
CA SER A 12 -8.63 -7.89 -20.79
C SER A 12 -8.87 -8.51 -19.41
N VAL A 13 -7.81 -8.61 -18.60
CA VAL A 13 -7.88 -9.12 -17.23
C VAL A 13 -8.37 -8.01 -16.30
N ALA A 14 -7.90 -6.77 -16.48
CA ALA A 14 -8.39 -5.62 -15.74
C ALA A 14 -9.89 -5.44 -15.92
N ASP A 15 -10.40 -5.44 -17.15
CA ASP A 15 -11.84 -5.29 -17.43
C ASP A 15 -12.71 -6.40 -16.83
N ARG A 16 -12.17 -7.63 -16.69
CA ARG A 16 -12.91 -8.78 -16.17
C ARG A 16 -13.00 -8.82 -14.64
N PHE A 17 -12.04 -8.19 -13.94
CA PHE A 17 -11.96 -8.20 -12.48
C PHE A 17 -12.23 -6.82 -11.82
N ALA A 18 -12.37 -5.74 -12.62
CA ALA A 18 -12.54 -4.37 -12.13
C ALA A 18 -13.87 -4.00 -11.43
N PRO A 19 -15.06 -4.63 -11.63
CA PRO A 19 -16.27 -4.04 -11.06
C PRO A 19 -16.44 -4.24 -9.55
N GLN A 20 -15.59 -5.04 -8.88
CA GLN A 20 -15.75 -5.33 -7.46
C GLN A 20 -14.60 -4.85 -6.57
N TYR A 21 -13.41 -4.61 -7.13
CA TYR A 21 -12.28 -4.09 -6.39
C TYR A 21 -11.56 -3.05 -7.24
N ASP A 22 -11.91 -1.78 -7.03
CA ASP A 22 -11.09 -0.64 -7.45
C ASP A 22 -9.78 -0.69 -6.66
N ILE A 23 -8.83 -1.51 -7.13
CA ILE A 23 -7.51 -1.64 -6.51
C ILE A 23 -6.63 -0.42 -6.75
N THR A 24 -7.03 0.49 -7.65
CA THR A 24 -6.41 1.82 -7.78
C THR A 24 -6.59 2.65 -6.50
N SER A 25 -7.60 2.37 -5.68
CA SER A 25 -7.69 2.87 -4.30
C SER A 25 -6.68 2.23 -3.34
N LEU A 26 -6.29 0.97 -3.56
CA LEU A 26 -5.39 0.22 -2.66
C LEU A 26 -3.92 0.62 -2.78
N LEU A 27 -3.53 1.26 -3.89
CA LEU A 27 -2.15 1.71 -4.11
C LEU A 27 -1.86 3.12 -3.61
N THR A 28 -2.86 3.80 -3.02
CA THR A 28 -2.80 4.91 -2.05
C THR A 28 -3.94 5.89 -2.33
N ASN A 29 -4.73 6.23 -1.31
CA ASN A 29 -5.58 7.42 -1.33
C ASN A 29 -4.77 8.75 -1.37
N VAL A 30 -3.45 8.66 -1.60
CA VAL A 30 -2.49 9.77 -1.70
C VAL A 30 -2.11 10.01 -3.17
N ASN A 31 -2.03 8.96 -4.01
CA ASN A 31 -1.63 9.07 -5.41
C ASN A 31 -2.62 9.83 -6.31
N ARG A 32 -3.88 10.07 -5.91
CA ARG A 32 -4.83 10.80 -6.78
C ARG A 32 -4.54 12.30 -6.85
N GLU A 33 -3.99 12.88 -5.77
CA GLU A 33 -3.69 14.33 -5.68
C GLU A 33 -2.21 14.63 -5.91
N HIS A 34 -1.33 13.63 -5.85
CA HIS A 34 0.14 13.78 -5.91
C HIS A 34 0.82 12.79 -6.88
N ALA A 35 0.12 12.36 -7.94
CA ALA A 35 0.55 11.30 -8.87
C ALA A 35 1.97 11.46 -9.46
N GLU A 36 2.53 12.67 -9.43
CA GLU A 36 3.82 13.02 -10.06
C GLU A 36 4.84 13.64 -9.08
N GLU A 37 4.53 13.72 -7.78
CA GLU A 37 5.36 14.41 -6.78
C GLU A 37 6.07 13.41 -5.85
N GLU A 38 7.37 13.60 -5.62
CA GLU A 38 8.08 12.88 -4.54
C GLU A 38 7.53 13.36 -3.19
N LEU A 39 6.59 12.60 -2.63
CA LEU A 39 6.04 12.90 -1.32
C LEU A 39 6.99 12.47 -0.21
N ASP A 40 7.38 13.44 0.61
CA ASP A 40 8.07 13.15 1.85
C ASP A 40 7.10 12.56 2.91
N ALA A 41 7.67 12.02 3.98
CA ALA A 41 6.90 11.40 5.06
C ALA A 41 5.94 12.40 5.76
N ALA A 42 6.27 13.69 5.79
CA ALA A 42 5.43 14.70 6.42
C ALA A 42 4.19 14.98 5.57
N ALA A 43 4.34 15.08 4.26
CA ALA A 43 3.26 15.27 3.30
C ALA A 43 2.28 14.08 3.34
N ILE A 44 2.80 12.84 3.35
CA ILE A 44 1.98 11.63 3.50
C ILE A 44 1.16 11.68 4.80
N ARG A 45 1.81 12.04 5.91
CA ARG A 45 1.15 12.09 7.23
C ARG A 45 0.02 13.11 7.27
N GLU A 46 0.19 14.27 6.62
CA GLU A 46 -0.85 15.30 6.55
C GLU A 46 -2.00 14.88 5.62
N ALA A 47 -1.70 14.30 4.47
CA ALA A 47 -2.73 13.75 3.57
C ALA A 47 -3.60 12.71 4.28
N TRP A 48 -2.99 11.78 5.03
CA TRP A 48 -3.71 10.79 5.83
C TRP A 48 -4.55 11.43 6.93
N ARG A 49 -4.01 12.43 7.65
CA ARG A 49 -4.77 13.19 8.65
C ARG A 49 -6.01 13.84 8.05
N GLY A 50 -5.88 14.42 6.86
CA GLY A 50 -6.99 14.99 6.11
C GLY A 50 -8.06 13.95 5.74
N HIS A 51 -7.64 12.77 5.25
CA HIS A 51 -8.55 11.67 4.93
C HIS A 51 -9.30 11.15 6.17
N VAL A 52 -8.57 10.88 7.25
CA VAL A 52 -9.11 10.37 8.52
C VAL A 52 -10.11 11.35 9.15
N ARG A 53 -9.91 12.67 9.02
CA ARG A 53 -10.86 13.71 9.48
C ARG A 53 -12.15 13.75 8.66
N ARG A 54 -12.07 13.47 7.36
CA ARG A 54 -13.20 13.51 6.42
C ARG A 54 -14.05 12.23 6.47
N ASP A 55 -13.46 11.14 6.94
CA ASP A 55 -14.18 9.91 7.20
C ASP A 55 -15.12 10.09 8.41
N LYS A 56 -16.34 10.54 8.12
CA LYS A 56 -17.40 10.83 9.10
C LYS A 56 -18.10 9.58 9.63
N GLY A 57 -17.59 8.37 9.37
CA GLY A 57 -18.25 7.12 9.78
C GLY A 57 -19.65 7.03 9.17
N GLY A 58 -19.72 7.00 7.84
CA GLY A 58 -20.97 6.80 7.09
C GLY A 58 -21.69 5.50 7.49
N ALA A 59 -22.86 5.24 6.92
CA ALA A 59 -23.84 4.22 7.35
C ALA A 59 -23.30 2.78 7.61
N CYS A 60 -22.09 2.44 7.15
CA CYS A 60 -21.31 1.30 7.61
C CYS A 60 -20.15 1.81 8.50
N ARG A 61 -20.14 1.44 9.78
CA ARG A 61 -19.03 1.72 10.71
C ARG A 61 -17.82 0.88 10.31
N CYS A 62 -17.15 1.27 9.23
CA CYS A 62 -15.93 0.62 8.78
C CYS A 62 -14.80 1.04 9.74
N GLU A 63 -14.28 0.09 10.51
CA GLU A 63 -13.02 0.27 11.22
C GLU A 63 -11.89 0.50 10.19
N LEU A 64 -10.87 1.27 10.57
CA LEU A 64 -9.74 1.51 9.67
C LEU A 64 -8.94 0.22 9.49
N SER A 65 -8.60 -0.17 8.27
CA SER A 65 -7.67 -1.29 8.06
C SER A 65 -6.29 -0.77 7.69
N ALA A 66 -5.23 -1.30 8.30
CA ALA A 66 -3.86 -1.04 7.90
C ALA A 66 -3.29 -2.20 7.07
N TYR A 67 -2.63 -1.89 5.95
CA TYR A 67 -1.86 -2.85 5.17
C TYR A 67 -0.36 -2.64 5.43
N ILE A 68 0.31 -3.69 5.92
CA ILE A 68 1.76 -3.68 6.13
C ILE A 68 2.36 -4.68 5.15
N HIS A 69 3.21 -4.19 4.24
CA HIS A 69 3.87 -5.04 3.26
C HIS A 69 5.10 -5.71 3.87
N ILE A 70 5.11 -7.05 3.93
CA ILE A 70 6.27 -7.86 4.33
C ILE A 70 6.98 -8.37 3.06
N PRO A 71 8.16 -7.82 2.70
CA PRO A 71 8.77 -8.12 1.40
C PRO A 71 9.63 -9.39 1.40
N PHE A 72 9.70 -10.16 2.50
CA PHE A 72 10.66 -11.26 2.60
C PHE A 72 10.05 -12.60 2.22
N CYS A 73 10.79 -13.39 1.46
CA CYS A 73 10.45 -14.77 1.12
C CYS A 73 11.66 -15.68 1.34
N ARG A 74 11.43 -16.97 1.66
CA ARG A 74 12.53 -17.95 1.70
C ARG A 74 13.18 -18.13 0.33
N ARG A 75 12.39 -18.02 -0.74
CA ARG A 75 12.82 -17.97 -2.15
C ARG A 75 11.74 -17.28 -2.98
N LYS A 76 12.11 -16.67 -4.10
CA LYS A 76 11.14 -16.12 -5.06
C LYS A 76 10.62 -17.25 -5.96
N CYS A 77 9.30 -17.44 -6.00
CA CYS A 77 8.68 -18.42 -6.90
C CYS A 77 8.69 -17.91 -8.35
N ALA A 78 8.79 -18.81 -9.32
CA ALA A 78 8.82 -18.46 -10.74
C ALA A 78 7.56 -17.72 -11.23
N TYR A 79 6.42 -17.97 -10.59
CA TYR A 79 5.15 -17.29 -10.90
C TYR A 79 4.94 -15.98 -10.12
N CYS A 80 5.81 -15.63 -9.17
CA CYS A 80 5.54 -14.53 -8.25
C CYS A 80 5.69 -13.17 -8.94
N CYS A 81 4.57 -12.43 -9.06
CA CYS A 81 4.52 -11.07 -9.60
C CYS A 81 4.50 -9.97 -8.52
N TYR A 82 4.53 -10.33 -7.24
CA TYR A 82 4.59 -9.37 -6.13
C TYR A 82 6.02 -8.96 -5.81
N TYR A 83 6.19 -7.72 -5.33
CA TYR A 83 7.46 -7.28 -4.77
C TYR A 83 7.82 -8.19 -3.59
N SER A 84 8.98 -8.83 -3.71
CA SER A 84 9.52 -9.74 -2.71
C SER A 84 11.01 -9.94 -2.96
N VAL A 85 11.76 -10.08 -1.87
CA VAL A 85 13.20 -10.30 -1.84
C VAL A 85 13.50 -11.56 -1.02
N PRO A 86 14.46 -12.40 -1.44
CA PRO A 86 14.94 -13.49 -0.60
C PRO A 86 15.48 -12.98 0.73
N LEU A 87 15.13 -13.64 1.83
CA LEU A 87 15.74 -13.35 3.13
C LEU A 87 17.11 -14.01 3.21
N GLU A 88 18.15 -13.28 2.83
CA GLU A 88 19.53 -13.81 2.77
C GLU A 88 20.19 -13.89 4.15
N GLU A 89 19.92 -12.91 5.03
CA GLU A 89 20.50 -12.85 6.37
C GLU A 89 19.44 -12.44 7.41
N SER A 90 19.47 -13.08 8.58
CA SER A 90 18.53 -12.79 9.67
C SER A 90 18.59 -11.33 10.16
N ARG A 91 19.74 -10.66 10.04
CA ARG A 91 19.91 -9.24 10.39
C ARG A 91 18.96 -8.30 9.64
N TRP A 92 18.56 -8.66 8.42
CA TRP A 92 17.65 -7.84 7.62
C TRP A 92 16.24 -7.81 8.21
N LEU A 93 15.81 -8.89 8.84
CA LEU A 93 14.52 -8.95 9.55
C LEU A 93 14.53 -7.99 10.74
N SER A 94 15.58 -7.99 11.55
CA SER A 94 15.71 -7.07 12.69
C SER A 94 15.73 -5.60 12.25
N ARG A 95 16.48 -5.28 11.18
CA ARG A 95 16.51 -3.91 10.62
C ARG A 95 15.16 -3.48 10.07
N TYR A 96 14.46 -4.38 9.39
CA TYR A 96 13.11 -4.10 8.88
C TYR A 96 12.13 -3.84 10.02
N LEU A 97 12.13 -4.67 11.07
CA LEU A 97 11.23 -4.50 12.21
C LEU A 97 11.52 -3.19 12.99
N ALA A 98 12.80 -2.82 13.13
CA ALA A 98 13.18 -1.54 13.73
C ALA A 98 12.66 -0.36 12.91
N ALA A 99 12.92 -0.34 11.60
CA ALA A 99 12.44 0.70 10.71
C ALA A 99 10.90 0.75 10.64
N LEU A 100 10.23 -0.41 10.63
CA LEU A 100 8.78 -0.49 10.68
C LEU A 100 8.23 0.12 11.97
N GLY A 101 8.86 -0.16 13.12
CA GLY A 101 8.51 0.46 14.40
C GLY A 101 8.62 1.98 14.35
N GLU A 102 9.75 2.50 13.88
CA GLU A 102 9.98 3.94 13.73
C GLU A 102 8.93 4.60 12.81
N GLN A 103 8.59 3.94 11.70
CA GLN A 103 7.54 4.42 10.78
C GLN A 103 6.16 4.41 11.44
N LEU A 104 5.78 3.34 12.12
CA LEU A 104 4.49 3.24 12.80
C LEU A 104 4.36 4.33 13.88
N GLU A 105 5.40 4.56 14.68
CA GLU A 105 5.44 5.62 15.68
C GLU A 105 5.31 7.01 15.04
N TYR A 106 6.02 7.26 13.93
CA TYR A 106 5.97 8.53 13.22
C TYR A 106 4.57 8.85 12.65
N PHE A 107 3.89 7.84 12.10
CA PHE A 107 2.59 7.99 11.46
C PHE A 107 1.40 7.85 12.42
N ALA A 108 1.55 7.17 13.56
CA ALA A 108 0.47 6.95 14.54
C ALA A 108 -0.35 8.21 14.90
N PRO A 109 0.25 9.41 15.07
CA PRO A 109 -0.52 10.63 15.36
C PRO A 109 -1.54 11.03 14.30
N ALA A 110 -1.39 10.59 13.04
CA ALA A 110 -2.38 10.85 11.99
C ALA A 110 -3.70 10.07 12.20
N PHE A 111 -3.66 8.99 12.96
CA PHE A 111 -4.78 8.07 13.21
C PHE A 111 -5.30 8.12 14.66
N ALA A 112 -4.89 9.13 15.43
CA ALA A 112 -5.25 9.25 16.84
C ALA A 112 -6.78 9.22 17.06
N GLY A 113 -7.23 8.41 18.02
CA GLY A 113 -8.65 8.26 18.36
C GLY A 113 -9.46 7.38 17.41
N ARG A 114 -8.82 6.72 16.43
CA ARG A 114 -9.48 5.79 15.51
C ARG A 114 -9.34 4.34 15.98
N ARG A 115 -10.31 3.51 15.59
CA ARG A 115 -10.27 2.05 15.74
C ARG A 115 -9.84 1.40 14.43
N PHE A 116 -9.00 0.38 14.56
CA PHE A 116 -8.60 -0.50 13.47
C PHE A 116 -9.23 -1.88 13.63
#